data_AF-A0A1G8LX39-F1
#
_entry.id   AF-A0A1G8LX39-F1
#
_cell.length_a   1.000
_cell.length_b   1.000
_cell.length_c   1.000
_cell.angle_alpha   90.00
_cell.angle_beta   90.00
_cell.angle_gamma   90.00
#
_symmetry.space_group_name_H-M   'P 1'
#
loop_
_entity.id
_entity.type
_entity.pdbx_description
1 polymer ?
#
loop_
_entity_poly.entity_id
_entity_poly.type
_entity_poly.pdbx_seq_one_letter_code
_entity_poly.pdbx_strand_id
1 'polypeptide(L)'
;MSVEKTYAEINSKIREGKAVVVTAEELITLVEEKGLSKAAQEVDVVTTGTFAPMCSSGAFLSFGHTKPRMKMQKVWLNGVSAYTGIAAVDAYIGATEMHEDDPLNSNYPGEFRYGGGHVIADLVARKPVKLKALAYGTDCYPRRNLETTITLDDINEAILFNPRNCYQNYNCAVNLTNRTIYTYMGMIKPQMGNANYSTSGQLSPLLKDPHFKTIGVGTKIFLGGGIGYVAWNGTQHFPSMIDVDGKELGSAGGTLALTGDLKQMSPRWLVGTSYLGYGATLSVGVGIPIPILNEEIARYAAKKDEELFAPIVDYGEAYPSFTPGNLGYVSYADLKSGKIIVNGKEVPTAPLSSMPRAREIAATLKGWIQKGDFQLTEPVKTLPSPADGFIAHSIKED
;
A
#
# COMPACT_ATOMS: atom_id res chain seq x y z
N MET A 1 -22.47 29.81 1.75
CA MET A 1 -21.14 29.99 2.35
C MET A 1 -20.47 28.64 2.33
N SER A 2 -19.26 28.52 1.78
CA SER A 2 -18.48 27.28 1.87
C SER A 2 -18.22 26.98 3.34
N VAL A 3 -18.46 25.73 3.75
CA VAL A 3 -18.16 25.29 5.11
C VAL A 3 -16.65 25.12 5.22
N GLU A 4 -16.05 25.70 6.25
CA GLU A 4 -14.67 25.47 6.65
C GLU A 4 -14.68 24.89 8.07
N LYS A 5 -14.13 23.68 8.23
CA LYS A 5 -13.95 23.00 9.50
C LYS A 5 -12.46 22.82 9.77
N THR A 6 -12.10 22.70 11.04
CA THR A 6 -10.74 22.45 11.48
C THR A 6 -10.60 21.04 12.06
N TYR A 7 -9.37 20.51 12.07
CA TYR A 7 -9.06 19.26 12.78
C TYR A 7 -9.45 19.33 14.26
N ALA A 8 -9.26 20.48 14.91
CA ALA A 8 -9.60 20.68 16.32
C ALA A 8 -11.10 20.54 16.59
N GLU A 9 -11.95 21.15 15.74
CA GLU A 9 -13.40 21.05 15.83
C GLU A 9 -13.87 19.61 15.60
N ILE A 10 -13.38 18.95 14.55
CA ILE A 10 -13.71 17.55 14.24
C ILE A 10 -13.30 16.65 15.42
N ASN A 11 -12.10 16.83 15.96
CA ASN A 11 -11.64 16.04 17.11
C ASN A 11 -12.44 16.33 18.39
N SER A 12 -12.98 17.54 18.58
CA SER A 12 -13.92 17.81 19.68
C SER A 12 -15.19 16.99 19.52
N LYS A 13 -15.77 16.96 18.32
CA LYS A 13 -16.95 16.14 18.03
C LYS A 13 -16.67 14.64 18.20
N ILE A 14 -15.48 14.17 17.82
CA ILE A 14 -15.06 12.77 18.02
C ILE A 14 -15.04 12.43 19.51
N ARG A 15 -14.41 13.27 20.35
CA ARG A 15 -14.36 13.05 21.82
C ARG A 15 -15.74 13.08 22.47
N GLU A 16 -16.66 13.87 21.93
CA GLU A 16 -18.04 13.97 22.40
C GLU A 16 -18.97 12.88 21.83
N GLY A 17 -18.49 12.02 20.94
CA GLY A 17 -19.31 11.00 20.25
C GLY A 17 -20.34 11.59 19.28
N LYS A 18 -20.14 12.83 18.81
CA LYS A 18 -21.06 13.57 17.93
C LYS A 18 -20.59 13.66 16.48
N ALA A 19 -19.37 13.21 16.17
CA ALA A 19 -18.82 13.31 14.83
C ALA A 19 -19.61 12.45 13.84
N VAL A 20 -19.96 13.03 12.69
CA VAL A 20 -20.59 12.29 11.60
C VAL A 20 -19.48 11.64 10.77
N VAL A 21 -19.31 10.34 10.94
CA VAL A 21 -18.30 9.54 10.25
C VAL A 21 -18.99 8.60 9.27
N VAL A 22 -18.59 8.66 8.01
CA VAL A 22 -19.13 7.81 6.93
C VAL A 22 -17.99 7.13 6.17
N THR A 23 -18.26 6.04 5.48
CA THR A 23 -17.33 5.47 4.50
C THR A 23 -17.38 6.27 3.19
N ALA A 24 -16.38 6.13 2.33
CA ALA A 24 -16.41 6.79 1.03
C ALA A 24 -17.59 6.35 0.14
N GLU A 25 -18.06 5.09 0.27
CA GLU A 25 -19.26 4.62 -0.42
C GLU A 25 -20.53 5.30 0.12
N GLU A 26 -20.66 5.43 1.44
CA GLU A 26 -21.78 6.12 2.08
C GLU A 26 -21.80 7.62 1.75
N LEU A 27 -20.64 8.27 1.64
CA LEU A 27 -20.55 9.67 1.21
C LEU A 27 -21.11 9.86 -0.20
N ILE A 28 -20.77 8.96 -1.13
CA ILE A 28 -21.25 9.03 -2.52
C ILE A 28 -22.78 9.04 -2.55
N THR A 29 -23.43 8.11 -1.85
CA THR A 29 -24.90 8.05 -1.73
C THR A 29 -25.46 9.32 -1.10
N LEU A 30 -24.83 9.84 -0.03
CA LEU A 30 -25.28 11.07 0.62
C LEU A 30 -25.23 12.30 -0.31
N VAL A 31 -24.18 12.40 -1.14
CA VAL A 31 -24.03 13.48 -2.11
C VAL A 31 -25.08 13.39 -3.21
N GLU A 32 -25.43 12.19 -3.68
CA GLU A 32 -26.53 11.98 -4.63
C GLU A 32 -27.88 12.40 -4.06
N GLU A 33 -28.15 12.07 -2.79
CA GLU A 33 -29.43 12.35 -2.14
C GLU A 33 -29.60 13.81 -1.73
N LYS A 34 -28.55 14.42 -1.17
CA LYS A 34 -28.63 15.74 -0.50
C LYS A 34 -27.89 16.85 -1.23
N GLY A 35 -27.04 16.50 -2.19
CA GLY A 35 -26.11 17.42 -2.85
C GLY A 35 -24.81 17.62 -2.07
N LEU A 36 -23.75 17.94 -2.82
CA LEU A 36 -22.38 18.07 -2.32
C LEU A 36 -22.26 19.05 -1.14
N SER A 37 -22.80 20.25 -1.28
CA SER A 37 -22.64 21.29 -0.27
C SER A 37 -23.25 20.87 1.06
N LYS A 38 -24.45 20.25 1.07
CA LYS A 38 -25.09 19.74 2.30
C LYS A 38 -24.30 18.60 2.94
N ALA A 39 -23.86 17.63 2.14
CA ALA A 39 -23.02 16.53 2.61
C ALA A 39 -21.73 17.03 3.27
N ALA A 40 -21.08 18.06 2.70
CA ALA A 40 -19.89 18.68 3.26
C ALA A 40 -20.13 19.37 4.62
N GLN A 41 -21.34 19.93 4.85
CA GLN A 41 -21.68 20.52 6.16
C GLN A 41 -21.91 19.45 7.22
N GLU A 42 -22.63 18.38 6.86
CA GLU A 42 -23.03 17.32 7.78
C GLU A 42 -21.88 16.39 8.14
N VAL A 43 -21.10 15.92 7.16
CA VAL A 43 -20.06 14.89 7.34
C VAL A 43 -18.78 15.51 7.90
N ASP A 44 -18.23 14.93 8.96
CA ASP A 44 -16.97 15.37 9.56
C ASP A 44 -15.78 14.55 9.05
N VAL A 45 -15.96 13.23 8.86
CA VAL A 45 -14.88 12.33 8.44
C VAL A 45 -15.38 11.29 7.45
N VAL A 46 -14.59 11.06 6.40
CA VAL A 46 -14.77 9.95 5.45
C VAL A 46 -13.68 8.91 5.65
N THR A 47 -14.06 7.65 5.87
CA THR A 47 -13.09 6.56 6.00
C THR A 47 -12.89 5.83 4.69
N THR A 48 -11.63 5.61 4.34
CA THR A 48 -11.20 4.89 3.14
C THR A 48 -10.46 3.61 3.52
N GLY A 49 -10.25 2.71 2.56
CA GLY A 49 -9.60 1.44 2.80
C GLY A 49 -9.05 0.79 1.54
N THR A 50 -7.90 0.14 1.68
CA THR A 50 -7.31 -0.69 0.63
C THR A 50 -6.64 -1.91 1.23
N PHE A 51 -6.74 -3.04 0.54
CA PHE A 51 -6.00 -4.25 0.85
C PHE A 51 -5.48 -4.86 -0.45
N ALA A 52 -4.18 -4.83 -0.64
CA ALA A 52 -3.53 -5.30 -1.85
C ALA A 52 -2.08 -5.73 -1.58
N PRO A 53 -1.48 -6.51 -2.49
CA PRO A 53 -0.03 -6.75 -2.49
C PRO A 53 0.75 -5.44 -2.66
N MET A 54 1.63 -5.14 -1.71
CA MET A 54 2.48 -3.94 -1.70
C MET A 54 3.94 -4.34 -1.48
N CYS A 55 4.66 -4.57 -2.57
CA CYS A 55 6.01 -5.14 -2.56
C CYS A 55 7.04 -4.28 -1.83
N SER A 56 6.90 -2.96 -1.86
CA SER A 56 7.78 -2.03 -1.16
C SER A 56 7.42 -1.89 0.33
N SER A 57 7.37 -3.04 0.99
CA SER A 57 7.14 -3.21 2.42
C SER A 57 8.31 -3.91 3.09
N GLY A 58 8.46 -3.74 4.39
CA GLY A 58 9.50 -4.41 5.16
C GLY A 58 9.47 -4.02 6.63
N ALA A 59 10.38 -4.58 7.41
CA ALA A 59 10.42 -4.34 8.84
C ALA A 59 11.85 -4.17 9.36
N PHE A 60 12.05 -3.15 10.20
CA PHE A 60 13.22 -3.04 11.06
C PHE A 60 12.98 -3.87 12.32
N LEU A 61 13.95 -4.72 12.65
CA LEU A 61 13.89 -5.64 13.78
C LEU A 61 15.14 -5.43 14.65
N SER A 62 14.94 -5.17 15.94
CA SER A 62 16.01 -5.15 16.94
C SER A 62 15.92 -6.38 17.82
N PHE A 63 16.88 -7.31 17.67
CA PHE A 63 16.85 -8.61 18.33
C PHE A 63 17.39 -8.60 19.77
N GLY A 64 18.01 -7.49 20.19
CA GLY A 64 18.75 -7.45 21.44
C GLY A 64 20.04 -8.27 21.42
N HIS A 65 20.83 -8.17 22.50
CA HIS A 65 22.10 -8.87 22.60
C HIS A 65 21.95 -10.27 23.19
N THR A 66 22.74 -11.20 22.65
CA THR A 66 22.97 -12.52 23.23
C THR A 66 23.96 -12.47 24.39
N LYS A 67 24.14 -13.60 25.08
CA LYS A 67 25.22 -13.83 26.05
C LYS A 67 26.17 -14.92 25.52
N PRO A 68 27.47 -14.63 25.31
CA PRO A 68 28.08 -13.29 25.31
C PRO A 68 27.58 -12.42 24.15
N ARG A 69 27.78 -11.09 24.22
CA ARG A 69 27.21 -10.13 23.25
C ARG A 69 27.65 -10.42 21.81
N MET A 70 26.79 -10.08 20.86
CA MET A 70 27.00 -10.26 19.43
C MET A 70 26.72 -8.95 18.68
N LYS A 71 27.52 -8.70 17.64
CA LYS A 71 27.31 -7.68 16.61
C LYS A 71 27.01 -8.40 15.29
N MET A 72 25.74 -8.54 14.94
CA MET A 72 25.29 -9.34 13.82
C MET A 72 25.73 -8.69 12.49
N GLN A 73 26.49 -9.43 11.67
CA GLN A 73 26.98 -8.99 10.37
C GLN A 73 26.16 -9.59 9.21
N LYS A 74 25.61 -10.77 9.40
CA LYS A 74 24.67 -11.40 8.47
C LYS A 74 23.58 -12.04 9.30
N VAL A 75 22.33 -11.85 8.89
CA VAL A 75 21.15 -12.37 9.59
C VAL A 75 20.24 -13.05 8.58
N TRP A 76 19.66 -14.19 8.99
CA TRP A 76 18.60 -14.86 8.26
C TRP A 76 17.46 -15.17 9.22
N LEU A 77 16.23 -15.04 8.70
CA LEU A 77 14.99 -15.39 9.37
C LEU A 77 14.27 -16.43 8.53
N ASN A 78 14.14 -17.67 9.02
CA ASN A 78 13.66 -18.81 8.24
C ASN A 78 14.35 -18.93 6.88
N GLY A 79 15.68 -18.76 6.83
CA GLY A 79 16.47 -18.85 5.59
C GLY A 79 16.32 -17.67 4.62
N VAL A 80 15.52 -16.65 4.95
CA VAL A 80 15.43 -15.39 4.20
C VAL A 80 16.41 -14.39 4.79
N SER A 81 17.22 -13.74 3.94
CA SER A 81 18.18 -12.74 4.38
C SER A 81 17.50 -11.52 5.01
N ALA A 82 18.03 -11.02 6.11
CA ALA A 82 17.68 -9.72 6.67
C ALA A 82 18.90 -8.80 6.60
N TYR A 83 18.75 -7.65 5.96
CA TYR A 83 19.81 -6.69 5.68
C TYR A 83 20.30 -6.03 6.98
N THR A 84 21.53 -6.34 7.36
CA THR A 84 22.24 -5.74 8.50
C THR A 84 23.03 -4.50 8.08
N GLY A 85 23.94 -4.02 8.94
CA GLY A 85 24.76 -2.83 8.65
C GLY A 85 24.15 -1.52 9.16
N ILE A 86 23.01 -1.61 9.84
CA ILE A 86 22.33 -0.48 10.50
C ILE A 86 22.96 -0.24 11.88
N ALA A 87 23.05 -1.30 12.69
CA ALA A 87 23.68 -1.28 14.01
C ALA A 87 23.96 -2.73 14.49
N ALA A 88 24.25 -2.93 15.77
CA ALA A 88 24.83 -4.19 16.26
C ALA A 88 23.85 -5.37 16.28
N VAL A 89 22.57 -5.13 16.52
CA VAL A 89 21.53 -6.19 16.67
C VAL A 89 20.30 -5.86 15.84
N ASP A 90 20.46 -4.97 14.86
CA ASP A 90 19.38 -4.45 14.03
C ASP A 90 19.51 -4.98 12.60
N ALA A 91 18.39 -5.41 12.05
CA ALA A 91 18.28 -5.81 10.65
C ALA A 91 16.98 -5.28 10.03
N TYR A 92 16.99 -5.09 8.72
CA TYR A 92 15.81 -4.80 7.92
C TYR A 92 15.46 -6.02 7.08
N ILE A 93 14.22 -6.53 7.15
CA ILE A 93 13.76 -7.58 6.24
C ILE A 93 12.83 -6.99 5.17
N GLY A 94 13.21 -7.13 3.90
CA GLY A 94 12.40 -6.68 2.77
C GLY A 94 11.35 -7.71 2.39
N ALA A 95 10.12 -7.30 2.11
CA ALA A 95 9.02 -8.23 1.80
C ALA A 95 9.26 -9.08 0.53
N THR A 96 10.09 -8.58 -0.39
CA THR A 96 10.44 -9.25 -1.65
C THR A 96 11.72 -10.08 -1.58
N GLU A 97 12.42 -10.08 -0.45
CA GLU A 97 13.62 -10.90 -0.29
C GLU A 97 13.22 -12.38 -0.31
N MET A 98 13.96 -13.19 -1.06
CA MET A 98 13.64 -14.60 -1.22
C MET A 98 14.38 -15.47 -0.22
N HIS A 99 13.86 -16.67 0.01
CA HIS A 99 14.61 -17.70 0.71
C HIS A 99 15.91 -18.02 -0.07
N GLU A 100 17.03 -18.22 0.64
CA GLU A 100 18.35 -18.43 0.02
C GLU A 100 18.38 -19.63 -0.95
N ASP A 101 17.67 -20.71 -0.60
CA ASP A 101 17.52 -21.91 -1.43
C ASP A 101 16.32 -21.90 -2.42
N ASP A 102 15.63 -20.76 -2.61
CA ASP A 102 14.53 -20.70 -3.59
C ASP A 102 15.09 -20.87 -5.02
N PRO A 103 14.51 -21.75 -5.87
CA PRO A 103 15.00 -21.98 -7.23
C PRO A 103 14.74 -20.78 -8.17
N LEU A 104 14.04 -19.74 -7.70
CA LEU A 104 13.64 -18.57 -8.46
C LEU A 104 13.03 -18.99 -9.81
N ASN A 105 13.47 -18.35 -10.90
CA ASN A 105 13.03 -18.66 -12.26
C ASN A 105 13.94 -19.68 -12.98
N SER A 106 14.74 -20.49 -12.27
CA SER A 106 15.56 -21.55 -12.91
C SER A 106 14.70 -22.58 -13.66
N ASN A 107 13.48 -22.86 -13.18
CA ASN A 107 12.43 -23.52 -13.96
C ASN A 107 11.25 -22.55 -14.09
N TYR A 108 11.13 -21.88 -15.24
CA TYR A 108 10.16 -20.79 -15.42
C TYR A 108 8.74 -21.34 -15.74
N PRO A 109 7.69 -20.83 -15.06
CA PRO A 109 7.71 -19.80 -14.03
C PRO A 109 8.01 -20.35 -12.63
N GLY A 110 8.86 -19.66 -11.86
CA GLY A 110 9.18 -19.99 -10.48
C GLY A 110 8.00 -19.79 -9.53
N GLU A 111 7.91 -20.58 -8.46
CA GLU A 111 6.75 -20.55 -7.55
C GLU A 111 6.86 -19.52 -6.42
N PHE A 112 8.09 -19.15 -6.02
CA PHE A 112 8.38 -18.15 -4.98
C PHE A 112 7.62 -18.39 -3.66
N ARG A 113 7.61 -19.64 -3.17
CA ARG A 113 6.69 -20.10 -2.10
C ARG A 113 6.88 -19.41 -0.75
N TYR A 114 8.07 -18.89 -0.47
CA TYR A 114 8.38 -18.28 0.82
C TYR A 114 9.46 -17.19 0.66
N GLY A 115 9.27 -16.08 1.36
CA GLY A 115 10.14 -14.90 1.29
C GLY A 115 9.89 -13.95 2.44
N GLY A 116 10.45 -12.74 2.40
CA GLY A 116 10.41 -11.81 3.52
C GLY A 116 9.00 -11.40 3.93
N GLY A 117 8.06 -11.25 2.98
CA GLY A 117 6.66 -11.00 3.29
C GLY A 117 6.01 -12.13 4.09
N HIS A 118 6.42 -13.38 3.85
CA HIS A 118 5.97 -14.54 4.62
C HIS A 118 6.58 -14.56 6.01
N VAL A 119 7.86 -14.23 6.15
CA VAL A 119 8.51 -14.08 7.47
C VAL A 119 7.80 -13.01 8.31
N ILE A 120 7.50 -11.85 7.73
CA ILE A 120 6.79 -10.77 8.43
C ILE A 120 5.40 -11.25 8.86
N ALA A 121 4.66 -11.92 7.98
CA ALA A 121 3.34 -12.48 8.30
C ALA A 121 3.40 -13.54 9.41
N ASP A 122 4.42 -14.41 9.40
CA ASP A 122 4.64 -15.42 10.43
C ASP A 122 5.00 -14.80 11.79
N LEU A 123 5.85 -13.76 11.81
CA LEU A 123 6.14 -12.99 13.03
C LEU A 123 4.85 -12.35 13.59
N VAL A 124 4.06 -11.67 12.74
CA VAL A 124 2.79 -11.06 13.18
C VAL A 124 1.79 -12.12 13.67
N ALA A 125 1.83 -13.34 13.13
CA ALA A 125 1.07 -14.49 13.62
C ALA A 125 1.66 -15.14 14.89
N ARG A 126 2.74 -14.58 15.47
CA ARG A 126 3.50 -15.13 16.61
C ARG A 126 4.01 -16.55 16.36
N LYS A 127 4.25 -16.91 15.11
CA LYS A 127 4.84 -18.23 14.80
C LYS A 127 6.33 -18.23 15.14
N PRO A 128 6.88 -19.39 15.52
CA PRO A 128 8.32 -19.54 15.68
C PRO A 128 9.06 -19.30 14.35
N VAL A 129 10.10 -18.47 14.39
CA VAL A 129 10.99 -18.16 13.27
C VAL A 129 12.43 -18.48 13.65
N LYS A 130 13.15 -19.23 12.80
CA LYS A 130 14.57 -19.52 12.99
C LYS A 130 15.39 -18.27 12.71
N LEU A 131 16.12 -17.79 13.72
CA LEU A 131 17.11 -16.74 13.61
C LEU A 131 18.50 -17.37 13.49
N LYS A 132 19.18 -17.10 12.37
CA LYS A 132 20.60 -17.39 12.19
C LYS A 132 21.36 -16.09 12.06
N ALA A 133 22.47 -15.94 12.77
CA ALA A 133 23.35 -14.80 12.64
C ALA A 133 24.83 -15.20 12.62
N LEU A 134 25.60 -14.49 11.80
CA LEU A 134 27.05 -14.59 11.71
C LEU A 134 27.70 -13.23 12.00
N ALA A 135 28.89 -13.25 12.58
CA ALA A 135 29.68 -12.07 12.92
C ALA A 135 31.18 -12.38 12.94
N TYR A 136 32.01 -11.36 12.69
CA TYR A 136 33.47 -11.45 12.80
C TYR A 136 33.99 -11.44 14.25
N GLY A 137 33.16 -11.04 15.21
CA GLY A 137 33.52 -10.92 16.62
C GLY A 137 34.43 -9.71 16.90
N THR A 138 34.22 -9.05 18.03
CA THR A 138 35.06 -7.96 18.54
C THR A 138 35.21 -8.08 20.05
N ASP A 139 36.06 -7.26 20.67
CA ASP A 139 36.22 -7.26 22.13
C ASP A 139 34.89 -6.95 22.86
N CYS A 140 34.10 -6.01 22.33
CA CYS A 140 32.77 -5.68 22.87
C CYS A 140 31.70 -6.74 22.53
N TYR A 141 31.88 -7.48 21.44
CA TYR A 141 30.89 -8.40 20.86
C TYR A 141 31.56 -9.71 20.44
N PRO A 142 32.03 -10.55 21.39
CA PRO A 142 32.91 -11.67 21.07
C PRO A 142 32.18 -12.84 20.38
N ARG A 143 30.85 -12.92 20.46
CA ARG A 143 30.09 -14.01 19.83
C ARG A 143 30.11 -13.87 18.31
N ARG A 144 30.46 -14.97 17.62
CA ARG A 144 30.56 -15.03 16.16
C ARG A 144 29.40 -15.73 15.46
N ASN A 145 28.71 -16.64 16.15
CA ASN A 145 27.63 -17.44 15.55
C ASN A 145 26.44 -17.55 16.50
N LEU A 146 25.23 -17.48 15.96
CA LEU A 146 23.97 -17.73 16.65
C LEU A 146 23.03 -18.50 15.72
N GLU A 147 22.43 -19.55 16.24
CA GLU A 147 21.27 -20.20 15.64
C GLU A 147 20.28 -20.48 16.77
N THR A 148 19.05 -19.96 16.64
CA THR A 148 18.01 -20.08 17.65
C THR A 148 16.64 -19.93 17.00
N THR A 149 15.58 -20.11 17.78
CA THR A 149 14.21 -19.79 17.37
C THR A 149 13.69 -18.63 18.21
N ILE A 150 12.99 -17.71 17.57
CA ILE A 150 12.37 -16.53 18.18
C ILE A 150 10.92 -16.40 17.72
N THR A 151 10.13 -15.62 18.44
CA THR A 151 8.82 -15.12 18.05
C THR A 151 8.85 -13.58 18.02
N LEU A 152 7.77 -12.95 17.58
CA LEU A 152 7.67 -11.49 17.63
C LEU A 152 7.75 -10.92 19.06
N ASP A 153 7.36 -11.70 20.06
CA ASP A 153 7.37 -11.28 21.47
C ASP A 153 8.80 -11.26 22.05
N ASP A 154 9.75 -11.96 21.43
CA ASP A 154 11.17 -12.01 21.81
C ASP A 154 11.99 -10.85 21.19
N ILE A 155 11.44 -10.12 20.22
CA ILE A 155 12.09 -9.00 19.54
C ILE A 155 11.80 -7.72 20.32
N ASN A 156 12.79 -6.87 20.59
CA ASN A 156 12.59 -5.63 21.35
C ASN A 156 11.71 -4.65 20.56
N GLU A 157 12.20 -4.22 19.40
CA GLU A 157 11.50 -3.33 18.48
C GLU A 157 11.24 -4.05 17.15
N ALA A 158 10.00 -4.01 16.70
CA ALA A 158 9.57 -4.59 15.43
C ALA A 158 8.74 -3.56 14.65
N ILE A 159 9.42 -2.75 13.85
CA ILE A 159 8.84 -1.59 13.18
C ILE A 159 8.56 -1.96 11.73
N LEU A 160 7.29 -2.03 11.35
CA LEU A 160 6.92 -2.05 9.93
C LEU A 160 7.31 -0.69 9.35
N PHE A 161 8.15 -0.69 8.33
CA PHE A 161 8.52 0.50 7.60
C PHE A 161 8.46 0.21 6.12
N ASN A 162 7.45 0.78 5.48
CA ASN A 162 7.18 0.57 4.06
C ASN A 162 7.58 1.86 3.34
N PRO A 163 8.70 1.90 2.59
CA PRO A 163 9.15 3.12 1.92
C PRO A 163 8.21 3.56 0.80
N ARG A 164 7.29 2.69 0.34
CA ARG A 164 6.31 3.00 -0.70
C ARG A 164 5.12 2.05 -0.62
N ASN A 165 3.96 2.57 -0.27
CA ASN A 165 2.67 1.87 -0.21
C ASN A 165 1.58 2.78 -0.78
N CYS A 166 0.34 2.26 -0.87
CA CYS A 166 -0.83 3.03 -1.29
C CYS A 166 -0.61 3.79 -2.61
N TYR A 167 -0.06 3.14 -3.63
CA TYR A 167 0.13 3.78 -4.93
C TYR A 167 -1.21 4.34 -5.43
N GLN A 168 -1.22 5.62 -5.82
CA GLN A 168 -2.43 6.40 -6.00
C GLN A 168 -3.34 5.81 -7.07
N ASN A 169 -2.74 5.38 -8.18
CA ASN A 169 -3.43 4.77 -9.30
C ASN A 169 -2.48 3.81 -10.02
N TYR A 170 -3.00 2.69 -10.49
CA TYR A 170 -2.23 1.66 -11.20
C TYR A 170 -2.68 1.54 -12.65
N ASN A 171 -1.83 0.93 -13.47
CA ASN A 171 -2.19 0.53 -14.82
C ASN A 171 -3.20 -0.64 -14.79
N CYS A 172 -4.06 -0.69 -15.79
CA CYS A 172 -4.76 -1.91 -16.20
C CYS A 172 -3.83 -2.68 -17.17
N ALA A 173 -3.31 -3.81 -16.71
CA ALA A 173 -2.29 -4.59 -17.42
C ALA A 173 -2.92 -5.58 -18.39
N VAL A 174 -2.56 -5.48 -19.67
CA VAL A 174 -2.90 -6.46 -20.73
C VAL A 174 -1.63 -6.99 -21.38
N ASN A 175 -1.75 -7.99 -22.26
CA ASN A 175 -0.60 -8.60 -22.94
C ASN A 175 -0.94 -8.82 -24.42
N LEU A 176 -0.29 -8.07 -25.31
CA LEU A 176 -0.49 -8.17 -26.76
C LEU A 176 0.25 -9.34 -27.41
N THR A 177 1.23 -9.93 -26.71
CA THR A 177 2.07 -11.00 -27.26
C THR A 177 1.34 -12.34 -27.39
N ASN A 178 1.98 -13.32 -28.03
CA ASN A 178 1.47 -14.67 -28.21
C ASN A 178 1.84 -15.65 -27.09
N ARG A 179 2.47 -15.20 -25.99
CA ARG A 179 2.83 -16.03 -24.83
C ARG A 179 2.23 -15.50 -23.54
N THR A 180 2.02 -16.37 -22.55
CA THR A 180 1.66 -15.94 -21.19
C THR A 180 2.85 -15.23 -20.54
N ILE A 181 2.59 -14.13 -19.84
CA ILE A 181 3.59 -13.43 -19.04
C ILE A 181 3.21 -13.45 -17.56
N TYR A 182 4.23 -13.39 -16.72
CA TYR A 182 4.11 -13.45 -15.26
C TYR A 182 4.73 -12.18 -14.68
N THR A 183 3.91 -11.39 -13.97
CA THR A 183 4.25 -10.02 -13.58
C THR A 183 3.84 -9.76 -12.13
N TYR A 184 4.20 -8.58 -11.59
CA TYR A 184 3.63 -8.11 -10.32
C TYR A 184 2.12 -7.88 -10.38
N MET A 185 1.57 -7.75 -11.60
CA MET A 185 0.14 -7.69 -11.84
C MET A 185 -0.50 -9.08 -11.95
N GLY A 186 0.24 -10.15 -11.67
CA GLY A 186 -0.20 -11.54 -11.83
C GLY A 186 0.07 -12.11 -13.22
N MET A 187 -0.55 -13.26 -13.50
CA MET A 187 -0.50 -13.92 -14.80
C MET A 187 -1.38 -13.17 -15.81
N ILE A 188 -0.80 -12.80 -16.95
CA ILE A 188 -1.50 -12.12 -18.04
C ILE A 188 -1.39 -12.98 -19.30
N LYS A 189 -2.54 -13.50 -19.74
CA LYS A 189 -2.68 -14.41 -20.87
C LYS A 189 -2.38 -13.71 -22.20
N PRO A 190 -1.86 -14.45 -23.20
CA PRO A 190 -1.54 -13.90 -24.51
C PRO A 190 -2.76 -13.27 -25.21
N GLN A 191 -2.48 -12.38 -26.15
CA GLN A 191 -3.45 -11.77 -27.06
C GLN A 191 -4.63 -11.12 -26.33
N MET A 192 -4.38 -10.42 -25.22
CA MET A 192 -5.40 -9.81 -24.36
C MET A 192 -6.41 -10.84 -23.84
N GLY A 193 -5.93 -11.99 -23.34
CA GLY A 193 -6.79 -13.03 -22.76
C GLY A 193 -7.36 -12.66 -21.38
N ASN A 194 -6.78 -11.67 -20.70
CA ASN A 194 -7.30 -11.03 -19.50
C ASN A 194 -6.65 -9.66 -19.28
N ALA A 195 -7.27 -8.86 -18.41
CA ALA A 195 -6.79 -7.56 -17.97
C ALA A 195 -6.75 -7.50 -16.44
N ASN A 196 -5.56 -7.37 -15.86
CA ASN A 196 -5.41 -7.31 -14.40
C ASN A 196 -5.24 -5.86 -13.95
N TYR A 197 -5.90 -5.48 -12.86
CA TYR A 197 -5.84 -4.11 -12.32
C TYR A 197 -5.74 -4.13 -10.80
N SER A 198 -5.29 -3.01 -10.21
CA SER A 198 -5.14 -2.87 -8.76
C SER A 198 -5.61 -1.51 -8.29
N THR A 199 -6.49 -1.52 -7.29
CA THR A 199 -6.94 -0.45 -6.39
C THR A 199 -8.32 -0.83 -5.84
N SER A 200 -8.74 -0.22 -4.74
CA SER A 200 -10.13 -0.28 -4.25
C SER A 200 -11.04 0.78 -4.91
N GLY A 201 -10.54 1.53 -5.91
CA GLY A 201 -11.30 2.53 -6.68
C GLY A 201 -11.87 3.61 -5.77
N GLN A 202 -13.19 3.73 -5.70
CA GLN A 202 -13.90 4.68 -4.84
C GLN A 202 -13.71 4.49 -3.32
N LEU A 203 -12.97 3.46 -2.87
CA LEU A 203 -12.52 3.33 -1.49
C LEU A 203 -11.02 3.61 -1.31
N SER A 204 -10.29 3.89 -2.39
CA SER A 204 -8.83 4.08 -2.35
C SER A 204 -8.47 5.41 -1.68
N PRO A 205 -7.64 5.40 -0.62
CA PRO A 205 -7.30 6.62 0.11
C PRO A 205 -6.79 7.77 -0.77
N LEU A 206 -5.79 7.51 -1.61
CA LEU A 206 -5.13 8.56 -2.40
C LEU A 206 -5.93 9.02 -3.62
N LEU A 207 -6.93 8.25 -4.07
CA LEU A 207 -7.88 8.73 -5.09
C LEU A 207 -8.90 9.69 -4.47
N LYS A 208 -9.10 9.65 -3.14
CA LYS A 208 -9.99 10.55 -2.40
C LYS A 208 -9.32 11.81 -1.88
N ASP A 209 -7.99 11.85 -1.92
CA ASP A 209 -7.20 13.05 -1.67
C ASP A 209 -6.13 13.22 -2.78
N PRO A 210 -6.55 13.48 -4.03
CA PRO A 210 -5.67 13.43 -5.19
C PRO A 210 -4.53 14.45 -5.17
N HIS A 211 -4.70 15.52 -4.38
CA HIS A 211 -3.74 16.62 -4.24
C HIS A 211 -3.07 16.67 -2.85
N PHE A 212 -3.21 15.63 -2.02
CA PHE A 212 -2.60 15.54 -0.68
C PHE A 212 -2.93 16.73 0.23
N LYS A 213 -4.19 17.18 0.19
CA LYS A 213 -4.72 18.31 0.99
C LYS A 213 -4.85 17.93 2.46
N THR A 214 -5.07 16.66 2.76
CA THR A 214 -5.32 16.13 4.11
C THR A 214 -4.35 15.03 4.52
N ILE A 215 -3.78 14.30 3.55
CA ILE A 215 -2.81 13.25 3.79
C ILE A 215 -1.40 13.84 3.68
N GLY A 216 -0.71 13.90 4.83
CA GLY A 216 0.66 14.38 4.93
C GLY A 216 1.49 13.65 6.00
N VAL A 217 2.69 14.14 6.25
CA VAL A 217 3.57 13.60 7.29
C VAL A 217 2.88 13.68 8.65
N GLY A 218 2.88 12.58 9.40
CA GLY A 218 2.24 12.47 10.70
C GLY A 218 0.77 12.08 10.66
N THR A 219 0.16 11.92 9.47
CA THR A 219 -1.23 11.45 9.36
C THR A 219 -1.38 10.07 10.01
N LYS A 220 -2.21 9.97 11.04
CA LYS A 220 -2.56 8.73 11.74
C LYS A 220 -3.48 7.88 10.89
N ILE A 221 -3.18 6.59 10.78
CA ILE A 221 -3.85 5.66 9.88
C ILE A 221 -4.13 4.31 10.56
N PHE A 222 -5.06 3.55 9.97
CA PHE A 222 -5.14 2.11 10.16
C PHE A 222 -4.03 1.46 9.32
N LEU A 223 -3.16 0.68 9.94
CA LEU A 223 -2.08 -0.05 9.24
C LEU A 223 -1.95 -1.46 9.82
N GLY A 224 -2.18 -2.47 9.00
CA GLY A 224 -1.98 -3.87 9.40
C GLY A 224 -2.88 -4.33 10.57
N GLY A 225 -3.99 -3.64 10.86
CA GLY A 225 -4.85 -3.93 12.01
C GLY A 225 -4.53 -3.13 13.28
N GLY A 226 -3.43 -2.38 13.28
CA GLY A 226 -3.05 -1.47 14.36
C GLY A 226 -3.08 -0.01 13.93
N ILE A 227 -2.52 0.85 14.78
CA ILE A 227 -2.28 2.26 14.46
C ILE A 227 -0.94 2.38 13.75
N GLY A 228 -0.92 3.11 12.63
CA GLY A 228 0.30 3.53 11.95
C GLY A 228 0.26 5.01 11.60
N TYR A 229 1.30 5.46 10.91
CA TYR A 229 1.45 6.84 10.48
C TYR A 229 2.05 6.93 9.08
N VAL A 230 1.70 7.99 8.36
CA VAL A 230 2.42 8.44 7.18
C VAL A 230 3.74 9.06 7.63
N ALA A 231 4.85 8.39 7.34
CA ALA A 231 6.20 8.83 7.70
C ALA A 231 6.75 9.88 6.71
N TRP A 232 6.45 9.72 5.42
CA TRP A 232 6.91 10.60 4.34
C TRP A 232 6.13 10.32 3.04
N ASN A 233 6.43 11.04 1.96
CA ASN A 233 5.92 10.67 0.63
C ASN A 233 6.56 9.37 0.09
N GLY A 234 7.75 9.01 0.59
CA GLY A 234 8.43 7.77 0.22
C GLY A 234 9.13 7.81 -1.13
N THR A 235 9.35 6.62 -1.71
CA THR A 235 10.02 6.47 -3.00
C THR A 235 9.02 6.36 -4.15
N GLN A 236 9.48 6.70 -5.36
CA GLN A 236 8.67 6.75 -6.59
C GLN A 236 7.37 7.56 -6.44
N HIS A 237 7.42 8.64 -5.67
CA HIS A 237 6.30 9.56 -5.50
C HIS A 237 6.37 10.63 -6.60
N PHE A 238 5.60 10.44 -7.65
CA PHE A 238 5.56 11.32 -8.83
C PHE A 238 4.11 11.70 -9.14
N PRO A 239 3.45 12.45 -8.24
CA PRO A 239 2.03 12.75 -8.37
C PRO A 239 1.77 13.56 -9.64
N SER A 240 0.74 13.16 -10.38
CA SER A 240 0.32 13.79 -11.62
C SER A 240 -1.19 13.68 -11.82
N MET A 241 -1.74 14.52 -12.69
CA MET A 241 -3.13 14.41 -13.13
C MET A 241 -3.16 13.83 -14.54
N ILE A 242 -4.04 12.87 -14.77
CA ILE A 242 -4.34 12.32 -16.08
C ILE A 242 -5.38 13.24 -16.72
N ASP A 243 -4.97 13.95 -17.77
CA ASP A 243 -5.85 14.75 -18.61
C ASP A 243 -5.86 14.18 -20.02
N VAL A 244 -7.05 14.00 -20.58
CA VAL A 244 -7.26 13.60 -21.97
C VAL A 244 -8.25 14.57 -22.59
N ASP A 245 -7.78 15.33 -23.59
CA ASP A 245 -8.57 16.33 -24.31
C ASP A 245 -9.30 17.34 -23.41
N GLY A 246 -8.67 17.76 -22.30
CA GLY A 246 -9.22 18.70 -21.33
C GLY A 246 -10.16 18.06 -20.30
N LYS A 247 -10.28 16.72 -20.30
CA LYS A 247 -11.04 15.97 -19.30
C LYS A 247 -10.08 15.32 -18.31
N GLU A 248 -10.19 15.74 -17.05
CA GLU A 248 -9.48 15.10 -15.93
C GLU A 248 -10.05 13.70 -15.66
N LEU A 249 -9.26 12.66 -15.91
CA LEU A 249 -9.63 11.25 -15.74
C LEU A 249 -9.20 10.67 -14.39
N GLY A 250 -8.41 11.41 -13.59
CA GLY A 250 -7.97 10.99 -12.27
C GLY A 250 -6.53 11.42 -11.99
N SER A 251 -6.06 11.08 -10.79
CA SER A 251 -4.66 11.28 -10.39
C SER A 251 -3.86 10.00 -10.52
N ALA A 252 -2.54 10.11 -10.57
CA ALA A 252 -1.60 8.99 -10.61
C ALA A 252 -0.26 9.31 -9.96
N GLY A 253 0.55 8.28 -9.75
CA GLY A 253 1.97 8.42 -9.37
C GLY A 253 2.25 8.82 -7.92
N GLY A 254 1.24 9.22 -7.15
CA GLY A 254 1.35 9.41 -5.70
C GLY A 254 1.60 8.11 -4.93
N THR A 255 2.39 8.19 -3.85
CA THR A 255 2.69 7.07 -2.94
C THR A 255 2.85 7.56 -1.50
N LEU A 256 2.85 6.64 -0.53
CA LEU A 256 3.11 6.94 0.89
C LEU A 256 4.22 6.07 1.46
N ALA A 257 5.12 6.66 2.24
CA ALA A 257 5.92 5.89 3.20
C ALA A 257 5.14 5.72 4.50
N LEU A 258 4.98 4.49 4.95
CA LEU A 258 4.16 4.13 6.10
C LEU A 258 5.03 3.51 7.20
N THR A 259 4.69 3.81 8.46
CA THR A 259 5.34 3.18 9.61
C THR A 259 4.34 2.80 10.70
N GLY A 260 4.62 1.70 11.41
CA GLY A 260 3.82 1.25 12.54
C GLY A 260 4.49 0.11 13.30
N ASP A 261 3.95 -0.20 14.47
CA ASP A 261 4.46 -1.26 15.34
C ASP A 261 3.83 -2.62 14.97
N LEU A 262 4.65 -3.58 14.52
CA LEU A 262 4.19 -4.92 14.15
C LEU A 262 3.53 -5.65 15.31
N LYS A 263 3.88 -5.33 16.57
CA LYS A 263 3.30 -5.99 17.75
C LYS A 263 1.81 -5.67 17.90
N GLN A 264 1.33 -4.57 17.33
CA GLN A 264 -0.10 -4.19 17.34
C GLN A 264 -0.87 -4.72 16.13
N MET A 265 -0.18 -5.33 15.17
CA MET A 265 -0.75 -5.76 13.90
C MET A 265 -1.27 -7.20 13.94
N SER A 266 -2.07 -7.55 12.94
CA SER A 266 -2.74 -8.84 12.82
C SER A 266 -2.39 -9.54 11.50
N PRO A 267 -2.21 -10.87 11.50
CA PRO A 267 -1.97 -11.64 10.27
C PRO A 267 -3.20 -11.63 9.33
N ARG A 268 -4.35 -11.12 9.79
CA ARG A 268 -5.49 -10.83 8.90
C ARG A 268 -5.13 -9.75 7.88
N TRP A 269 -4.32 -8.77 8.27
CA TRP A 269 -4.08 -7.55 7.49
C TRP A 269 -2.65 -7.44 6.96
N LEU A 270 -1.75 -8.30 7.40
CA LEU A 270 -0.42 -8.51 6.84
C LEU A 270 -0.28 -9.98 6.43
N VAL A 271 -0.38 -10.24 5.13
CA VAL A 271 -0.38 -11.60 4.58
C VAL A 271 0.79 -11.77 3.62
N GLY A 272 1.64 -12.76 3.85
CA GLY A 272 2.66 -13.17 2.88
C GLY A 272 2.00 -13.73 1.63
N THR A 273 2.38 -13.21 0.47
CA THR A 273 1.77 -13.56 -0.82
C THR A 273 2.86 -13.88 -1.83
N SER A 274 2.60 -14.82 -2.73
CA SER A 274 3.50 -15.22 -3.81
C SER A 274 2.86 -14.98 -5.17
N TYR A 275 3.68 -14.52 -6.12
CA TYR A 275 3.33 -14.43 -7.53
C TYR A 275 4.21 -15.37 -8.34
N LEU A 276 3.57 -16.35 -8.97
CA LEU A 276 4.20 -17.26 -9.93
C LEU A 276 4.96 -16.45 -10.99
N GLY A 277 6.22 -16.79 -11.24
CA GLY A 277 7.11 -16.16 -12.21
C GLY A 277 7.66 -14.78 -11.83
N TYR A 278 7.22 -14.18 -10.71
CA TYR A 278 7.59 -12.82 -10.31
C TYR A 278 8.30 -12.72 -8.95
N GLY A 279 7.73 -13.27 -7.86
CA GLY A 279 8.34 -13.11 -6.54
C GLY A 279 7.37 -13.22 -5.36
N ALA A 280 7.93 -13.21 -4.15
CA ALA A 280 7.19 -13.02 -2.90
C ALA A 280 6.92 -11.53 -2.63
N THR A 281 5.88 -11.26 -1.84
CA THR A 281 5.47 -9.90 -1.45
C THR A 281 4.65 -9.96 -0.14
N LEU A 282 4.22 -8.80 0.34
CA LEU A 282 3.33 -8.66 1.49
C LEU A 282 2.05 -7.96 1.04
N SER A 283 0.89 -8.58 1.29
CA SER A 283 -0.41 -7.93 1.17
C SER A 283 -0.70 -7.16 2.45
N VAL A 284 -0.93 -5.85 2.31
CA VAL A 284 -1.03 -4.90 3.42
C VAL A 284 -2.42 -4.24 3.43
N GLY A 285 -3.07 -4.23 4.59
CA GLY A 285 -4.28 -3.47 4.85
C GLY A 285 -3.97 -2.06 5.34
N VAL A 286 -4.49 -1.05 4.64
CA VAL A 286 -4.33 0.37 4.99
C VAL A 286 -5.68 1.07 4.92
N GLY A 287 -6.00 1.86 5.95
CA GLY A 287 -7.18 2.73 5.97
C GLY A 287 -6.78 4.12 6.41
N ILE A 288 -7.28 5.14 5.72
CA ILE A 288 -6.93 6.54 5.98
C ILE A 288 -8.22 7.34 6.16
N PRO A 289 -8.37 8.11 7.25
CA PRO A 289 -9.48 9.02 7.39
C PRO A 289 -9.22 10.30 6.58
N ILE A 290 -10.21 10.73 5.82
CA ILE A 290 -10.23 12.01 5.11
C ILE A 290 -11.12 12.97 5.91
N PRO A 291 -10.54 13.95 6.62
CA PRO A 291 -11.33 14.99 7.29
C PRO A 291 -12.00 15.87 6.24
N ILE A 292 -13.31 16.06 6.34
CA ILE A 292 -14.03 16.95 5.44
C ILE A 292 -13.92 18.37 5.97
N LEU A 293 -12.82 19.03 5.63
CA LEU A 293 -12.55 20.41 6.06
C LEU A 293 -13.37 21.41 5.25
N ASN A 294 -13.62 21.10 3.97
CA ASN A 294 -14.40 21.96 3.09
C ASN A 294 -15.05 21.18 1.93
N GLU A 295 -15.82 21.90 1.12
CA GLU A 295 -16.56 21.34 -0.02
C GLU A 295 -15.64 20.79 -1.12
N GLU A 296 -14.44 21.36 -1.29
CA GLU A 296 -13.45 20.86 -2.25
C GLU A 296 -12.98 19.45 -1.86
N ILE A 297 -12.62 19.24 -0.60
CA ILE A 297 -12.23 17.91 -0.10
C ILE A 297 -13.40 16.93 -0.20
N ALA A 298 -14.62 17.36 0.14
CA ALA A 298 -15.82 16.53 -0.01
C ALA A 298 -16.02 16.08 -1.47
N ARG A 299 -15.79 16.98 -2.44
CA ARG A 299 -15.91 16.69 -3.88
C ARG A 299 -14.95 15.58 -4.30
N TYR A 300 -13.68 15.66 -3.89
CA TYR A 300 -12.69 14.63 -4.18
C TYR A 300 -13.03 13.31 -3.48
N ALA A 301 -13.42 13.37 -2.21
CA ALA A 301 -13.82 12.19 -1.44
C ALA A 301 -15.06 11.49 -2.02
N ALA A 302 -15.93 12.23 -2.72
CA ALA A 302 -17.15 11.73 -3.35
C ALA A 302 -16.98 11.22 -4.81
N LYS A 303 -15.77 11.25 -5.40
CA LYS A 303 -15.58 10.72 -6.78
C LYS A 303 -15.97 9.24 -6.88
N LYS A 304 -16.77 8.87 -7.87
CA LYS A 304 -17.26 7.50 -8.09
C LYS A 304 -16.29 6.68 -8.93
N ASP A 305 -16.47 5.36 -8.95
CA ASP A 305 -15.71 4.47 -9.82
C ASP A 305 -15.84 4.81 -11.33
N GLU A 306 -16.94 5.44 -11.74
CA GLU A 306 -17.19 5.91 -13.12
C GLU A 306 -16.35 7.14 -13.50
N GLU A 307 -15.83 7.86 -12.50
CA GLU A 307 -15.06 9.11 -12.65
C GLU A 307 -13.55 8.89 -12.42
N LEU A 308 -13.16 7.66 -12.12
CA LEU A 308 -11.80 7.29 -11.79
C LEU A 308 -11.31 6.30 -12.84
N PHE A 309 -10.25 6.65 -13.56
CA PHE A 309 -9.77 5.88 -14.70
C PHE A 309 -8.35 5.36 -14.50
N ALA A 310 -8.07 4.19 -15.10
CA ALA A 310 -6.75 3.60 -15.19
C ALA A 310 -6.29 3.56 -16.66
N PRO A 311 -5.00 3.82 -16.96
CA PRO A 311 -4.46 3.59 -18.30
C PRO A 311 -4.34 2.09 -18.57
N ILE A 312 -4.73 1.66 -19.77
CA ILE A 312 -4.55 0.29 -20.25
C ILE A 312 -3.16 0.16 -20.85
N VAL A 313 -2.29 -0.66 -20.28
CA VAL A 313 -0.87 -0.75 -20.70
C VAL A 313 -0.56 -2.18 -21.13
N ASP A 314 0.18 -2.31 -22.24
CA ASP A 314 0.73 -3.59 -22.66
C ASP A 314 1.96 -3.97 -21.82
N TYR A 315 1.84 -5.05 -21.06
CA TYR A 315 2.91 -5.61 -20.25
C TYR A 315 3.76 -6.63 -21.01
N GLY A 316 3.37 -7.01 -22.22
CA GLY A 316 4.10 -7.98 -23.04
C GLY A 316 5.37 -7.40 -23.66
N GLU A 317 5.29 -6.20 -24.23
CA GLU A 317 6.40 -5.53 -24.91
C GLU A 317 6.63 -4.10 -24.40
N ALA A 318 5.58 -3.28 -24.31
CA ALA A 318 5.74 -1.86 -24.03
C ALA A 318 6.29 -1.57 -22.62
N TYR A 319 5.68 -2.16 -21.58
CA TYR A 319 6.12 -1.99 -20.19
C TYR A 319 7.57 -2.43 -19.95
N PRO A 320 8.01 -3.66 -20.29
CA PRO A 320 9.38 -4.09 -20.04
C PRO A 320 10.42 -3.33 -20.89
N SER A 321 10.03 -2.82 -22.06
CA SER A 321 10.91 -2.05 -22.94
C SER A 321 10.91 -0.55 -22.65
N PHE A 322 10.28 -0.11 -21.55
CA PHE A 322 10.16 1.30 -21.17
C PHE A 322 9.59 2.20 -22.28
N THR A 323 8.70 1.64 -23.11
CA THR A 323 8.06 2.38 -24.22
C THR A 323 6.88 3.20 -23.67
N PRO A 324 6.85 4.52 -23.87
CA PRO A 324 5.77 5.36 -23.36
C PRO A 324 4.46 5.12 -24.12
N GLY A 325 3.33 5.39 -23.47
CA GLY A 325 1.99 5.32 -24.06
C GLY A 325 1.07 4.33 -23.36
N ASN A 326 -0.17 4.24 -23.86
CA ASN A 326 -1.20 3.33 -23.40
C ASN A 326 -2.19 3.01 -24.54
N LEU A 327 -3.03 2.00 -24.34
CA LEU A 327 -4.06 1.53 -25.27
C LEU A 327 -5.42 2.20 -25.01
N GLY A 328 -5.43 3.33 -24.31
CA GLY A 328 -6.61 4.04 -23.83
C GLY A 328 -6.76 3.99 -22.32
N TYR A 329 -7.90 4.52 -21.85
CA TYR A 329 -8.26 4.62 -20.44
C TYR A 329 -9.57 3.91 -20.18
N VAL A 330 -9.71 3.33 -18.99
CA VAL A 330 -10.91 2.60 -18.58
C VAL A 330 -11.31 2.97 -17.17
N SER A 331 -12.62 3.13 -16.93
CA SER A 331 -13.14 3.48 -15.60
C SER A 331 -13.04 2.31 -14.63
N TYR A 332 -12.95 2.58 -13.33
CA TYR A 332 -13.03 1.51 -12.34
C TYR A 332 -14.39 0.84 -12.28
N ALA A 333 -15.45 1.53 -12.73
CA ALA A 333 -16.78 0.93 -12.85
C ALA A 333 -16.77 -0.18 -13.91
N ASP A 334 -16.20 0.08 -15.09
CA ASP A 334 -16.05 -0.92 -16.15
C ASP A 334 -15.12 -2.06 -15.72
N LEU A 335 -13.99 -1.75 -15.08
CA LEU A 335 -13.08 -2.76 -14.54
C LEU A 335 -13.76 -3.67 -13.51
N LYS A 336 -14.65 -3.12 -12.68
CA LYS A 336 -15.42 -3.87 -11.66
C LYS A 336 -16.59 -4.65 -12.25
N SER A 337 -17.03 -4.33 -13.47
CA SER A 337 -18.07 -5.10 -14.19
C SER A 337 -17.61 -6.52 -14.57
N GLY A 338 -16.30 -6.77 -14.57
CA GLY A 338 -15.69 -8.06 -14.92
C GLY A 338 -15.22 -8.19 -16.37
N LYS A 339 -15.46 -7.17 -17.21
CA LYS A 339 -15.04 -7.16 -18.61
C LYS A 339 -14.91 -5.74 -19.17
N ILE A 340 -14.00 -5.57 -20.13
CA ILE A 340 -13.75 -4.30 -20.83
C ILE A 340 -13.57 -4.55 -22.33
N ILE A 341 -13.68 -3.50 -23.14
CA ILE A 341 -13.36 -3.55 -24.58
C ILE A 341 -12.00 -2.89 -24.80
N VAL A 342 -11.06 -3.59 -25.41
CA VAL A 342 -9.74 -3.07 -25.80
C VAL A 342 -9.53 -3.39 -27.27
N ASN A 343 -9.30 -2.37 -28.11
CA ASN A 343 -9.14 -2.52 -29.57
C ASN A 343 -10.26 -3.37 -30.22
N GLY A 344 -11.51 -3.17 -29.81
CA GLY A 344 -12.67 -3.90 -30.32
C GLY A 344 -12.82 -5.34 -29.80
N LYS A 345 -11.93 -5.81 -28.92
CA LYS A 345 -12.00 -7.13 -28.30
C LYS A 345 -12.52 -7.05 -26.87
N GLU A 346 -13.43 -7.95 -26.49
CA GLU A 346 -13.84 -8.14 -25.10
C GLU A 346 -12.75 -8.87 -24.30
N VAL A 347 -12.36 -8.30 -23.17
CA VAL A 347 -11.28 -8.80 -22.30
C VAL A 347 -11.80 -8.92 -20.87
N PRO A 348 -11.77 -10.12 -20.26
CA PRO A 348 -12.19 -10.29 -18.87
C PRO A 348 -11.21 -9.61 -17.92
N THR A 349 -11.73 -8.97 -16.87
CA THR A 349 -10.92 -8.23 -15.90
C THR A 349 -10.77 -8.98 -14.58
N ALA A 350 -9.63 -8.78 -13.90
CA ALA A 350 -9.39 -9.35 -12.57
C ALA A 350 -8.71 -8.34 -11.63
N PRO A 351 -9.29 -8.06 -10.44
CA PRO A 351 -8.67 -7.19 -9.46
C PRO A 351 -7.60 -7.91 -8.64
N LEU A 352 -6.53 -7.20 -8.29
CA LEU A 352 -5.52 -7.63 -7.32
C LEU A 352 -5.81 -7.12 -5.90
N SER A 353 -6.56 -6.03 -5.79
CA SER A 353 -7.05 -5.51 -4.51
C SER A 353 -8.33 -6.23 -4.08
N SER A 354 -8.47 -6.50 -2.78
CA SER A 354 -9.68 -7.09 -2.22
C SER A 354 -10.68 -6.01 -1.80
N MET A 355 -11.75 -5.84 -2.58
CA MET A 355 -12.86 -4.94 -2.24
C MET A 355 -13.55 -5.30 -0.91
N PRO A 356 -13.86 -6.59 -0.61
CA PRO A 356 -14.43 -6.95 0.69
C PRO A 356 -13.56 -6.54 1.87
N ARG A 357 -12.24 -6.75 1.77
CA ARG A 357 -11.29 -6.34 2.82
C ARG A 357 -11.13 -4.82 2.91
N ALA A 358 -11.16 -4.11 1.78
CA ALA A 358 -11.15 -2.64 1.77
C ALA A 358 -12.37 -2.06 2.51
N ARG A 359 -13.57 -2.62 2.30
CA ARG A 359 -14.80 -2.24 3.02
C ARG A 359 -14.69 -2.51 4.51
N GLU A 360 -14.19 -3.69 4.88
CA GLU A 360 -13.99 -4.04 6.28
C GLU A 360 -13.00 -3.09 6.98
N ILE A 361 -11.91 -2.71 6.32
CA ILE A 361 -10.96 -1.71 6.84
C ILE A 361 -11.65 -0.36 7.04
N ALA A 362 -12.36 0.13 6.03
CA ALA A 362 -13.08 1.41 6.12
C ALA A 362 -14.11 1.40 7.26
N ALA A 363 -14.89 0.33 7.38
CA ALA A 363 -15.87 0.15 8.45
C ALA A 363 -15.21 0.03 9.85
N THR A 364 -14.09 -0.66 9.94
CA THR A 364 -13.32 -0.79 11.20
C THR A 364 -12.80 0.57 11.66
N LEU A 365 -12.18 1.32 10.74
CA LEU A 365 -11.69 2.67 11.00
C LEU A 365 -12.83 3.62 11.37
N LYS A 366 -13.98 3.54 10.67
CA LYS A 366 -15.19 4.29 11.02
C LYS A 366 -15.62 3.99 12.46
N GLY A 367 -15.65 2.72 12.84
CA GLY A 367 -15.98 2.30 14.21
C GLY A 367 -15.01 2.84 15.27
N TRP A 368 -13.70 2.85 15.00
CA TRP A 368 -12.70 3.42 15.93
C TRP A 368 -12.88 4.92 16.14
N ILE A 369 -13.17 5.66 15.07
CA ILE A 369 -13.38 7.11 15.13
C ILE A 369 -14.69 7.42 15.86
N GLN A 370 -15.79 6.72 15.55
CA GLN A 370 -17.08 6.93 16.20
C GLN A 370 -17.04 6.65 17.71
N LYS A 371 -16.21 5.71 18.15
CA LYS A 371 -16.01 5.40 19.58
C LYS A 371 -15.11 6.39 20.31
N GLY A 372 -14.40 7.27 19.59
CA GLY A 372 -13.41 8.18 20.18
C GLY A 372 -12.03 7.55 20.40
N ASP A 373 -11.83 6.26 20.08
CA ASP A 373 -10.55 5.55 20.20
C ASP A 373 -9.51 6.05 19.17
N PHE A 374 -10.00 6.73 18.13
CA PHE A 374 -9.18 7.26 17.05
C PHE A 374 -9.51 8.73 16.75
N GLN A 375 -8.67 9.63 17.26
CA GLN A 375 -8.65 11.04 16.86
C GLN A 375 -7.79 11.24 15.62
N LEU A 376 -8.13 12.27 14.83
CA LEU A 376 -7.39 12.67 13.64
C LEU A 376 -6.15 13.48 14.03
N THR A 377 -5.14 13.41 13.18
CA THR A 377 -3.93 14.23 13.29
C THR A 377 -3.88 15.17 12.10
N GLU A 378 -3.68 16.45 12.37
CA GLU A 378 -3.32 17.40 11.32
C GLU A 378 -1.90 17.09 10.83
N PRO A 379 -1.67 17.00 9.51
CA PRO A 379 -0.33 16.78 8.99
C PRO A 379 0.63 17.88 9.43
N VAL A 380 1.81 17.49 9.92
CA VAL A 380 2.87 18.46 10.23
C VAL A 380 3.50 19.05 8.96
N LYS A 381 3.35 18.35 7.84
CA LYS A 381 3.81 18.77 6.52
C LYS A 381 2.95 18.10 5.44
N THR A 382 2.49 18.86 4.46
CA THR A 382 1.84 18.32 3.26
C THR A 382 2.84 17.52 2.41
N LEU A 383 2.35 16.51 1.69
CA LEU A 383 3.17 15.83 0.69
C LEU A 383 3.23 16.68 -0.58
N PRO A 384 4.25 16.46 -1.42
CA PRO A 384 4.22 17.04 -2.74
C PRO A 384 2.98 16.59 -3.54
N SER A 385 2.54 17.46 -4.43
CA SER A 385 1.29 17.37 -5.16
C SER A 385 1.54 17.42 -6.67
N PRO A 386 0.52 17.12 -7.50
CA PRO A 386 0.64 17.30 -8.95
C PRO A 386 1.05 18.72 -9.39
N ALA A 387 0.79 19.74 -8.57
CA ALA A 387 1.14 21.12 -8.87
C ALA A 387 2.65 21.42 -8.80
N ASP A 388 3.44 20.54 -8.16
CA ASP A 388 4.87 20.76 -7.95
C ASP A 388 5.74 20.31 -9.15
N GLY A 389 5.15 19.67 -10.18
CA GLY A 389 5.80 19.44 -11.47
C GLY A 389 6.98 18.46 -11.45
N PHE A 390 6.77 17.24 -10.94
CA PHE A 390 7.82 16.22 -10.84
C PHE A 390 8.27 15.66 -12.18
N ILE A 391 9.59 15.45 -12.30
CA ILE A 391 10.21 14.73 -13.43
C ILE A 391 10.84 13.45 -12.87
N ALA A 392 10.37 12.29 -13.35
CA ALA A 392 10.98 11.01 -13.03
C ALA A 392 12.27 10.83 -13.86
N HIS A 393 13.34 10.41 -13.19
CA HIS A 393 14.61 10.08 -13.85
C HIS A 393 14.71 8.58 -14.12
N SER A 394 15.27 8.22 -15.28
CA SER A 394 15.71 6.86 -15.58
C SER A 394 17.23 6.76 -15.56
N ILE A 395 17.74 5.59 -15.16
CA ILE A 395 19.16 5.27 -15.31
C ILE A 395 19.41 5.05 -16.81
N LYS A 396 20.45 5.69 -17.33
CA LYS A 396 20.95 5.45 -18.68
C LYS A 396 22.14 4.51 -18.57
N GLU A 397 22.17 3.50 -19.43
CA GLU A 397 23.37 2.70 -19.67
C GLU A 397 24.16 3.39 -20.79
N ASP A 398 25.48 3.50 -20.60
CA ASP A 398 26.41 4.05 -21.58
C ASP A 398 26.75 3.05 -22.70
#